data_AF-A0A0T2IDK8-F1
#
_entry.id   AF-A0A0T2IDK8-F1
#
_cell.length_a   1.000
_cell.length_b   1.000
_cell.length_c   1.000
_cell.angle_alpha   90.00
_cell.angle_beta   90.00
_cell.angle_gamma   90.00
#
_symmetry.space_group_name_H-M   'P 1'
#
loop_
_entity.id
_entity.type
_entity.pdbx_description
1 polymer ?
#
loop_
_entity_poly.entity_id
_entity_poly.type
_entity_poly.pdbx_seq_one_letter_code
_entity_poly.pdbx_strand_id
1 'polypeptide(L)'
;MELVPMIKAPQGWPVALVATTAMVALAALDLAGAVAAKEWAEHRSWWPMLLGLLAFGVLFWVYASSLQYAELALVTMGWIVMLQVGLVVVDRVRYGVELPAGKWVAVVVLLAAQAYLVLAPAASRTSAS
;
A
#
# COMPACT_ATOMS: atom_id res chain seq x y z
N MET A 1 -9.40 24.08 -14.95
CA MET A 1 -8.09 24.17 -14.29
C MET A 1 -7.93 22.90 -13.46
N GLU A 2 -6.96 22.04 -13.78
CA GLU A 2 -6.60 20.95 -12.86
C GLU A 2 -5.88 21.59 -11.67
N LEU A 3 -6.50 21.54 -10.48
CA LEU A 3 -5.92 22.12 -9.26
C LEU A 3 -4.73 21.30 -8.74
N VAL A 4 -4.64 20.01 -9.12
CA VAL A 4 -3.54 19.10 -8.78
C VAL A 4 -3.24 18.22 -10.00
N PRO A 5 -2.05 18.32 -10.64
CA PRO A 5 -1.72 17.54 -11.82
C PRO A 5 -1.54 16.05 -11.46
N MET A 6 -1.99 15.16 -12.33
CA MET A 6 -1.76 13.72 -12.16
C MET A 6 -0.29 13.36 -12.45
N ILE A 7 0.25 12.39 -11.68
CA ILE A 7 1.63 11.95 -11.85
C ILE A 7 1.74 11.14 -13.13
N LYS A 8 2.58 11.60 -14.07
CA LYS A 8 2.82 10.92 -15.34
C LYS A 8 4.06 10.03 -15.28
N ALA A 9 3.93 8.79 -15.71
CA ALA A 9 5.05 7.87 -15.85
C ALA A 9 5.99 8.30 -16.99
N PRO A 10 7.31 8.05 -16.89
CA PRO A 10 8.26 8.29 -17.97
C PRO A 10 7.88 7.52 -19.24
N GLN A 11 7.97 8.20 -20.40
CA GLN A 11 7.72 7.58 -21.69
C GLN A 11 8.79 6.49 -21.94
N GLY A 12 8.37 5.22 -21.97
CA GLY A 12 9.25 4.07 -22.22
C GLY A 12 9.29 3.04 -21.10
N TRP A 13 8.69 3.29 -19.94
CA TRP A 13 8.63 2.29 -18.87
C TRP A 13 7.53 1.24 -19.14
N PRO A 14 7.81 -0.06 -18.91
CA PRO A 14 6.77 -1.09 -18.92
C PRO A 14 5.69 -0.79 -17.88
N VAL A 15 4.42 -1.06 -18.21
CA VAL A 15 3.28 -0.86 -17.30
C VAL A 15 3.48 -1.59 -15.97
N ALA A 16 4.03 -2.80 -16.01
CA ALA A 16 4.35 -3.56 -14.81
C ALA A 16 5.33 -2.82 -13.89
N LEU A 17 6.37 -2.19 -14.44
CA LEU A 17 7.34 -1.43 -13.66
C LEU A 17 6.70 -0.19 -13.02
N VAL A 18 5.89 0.54 -13.78
CA VAL A 18 5.14 1.70 -13.27
C VAL A 18 4.19 1.27 -12.14
N ALA A 19 3.44 0.20 -12.32
CA ALA A 19 2.52 -0.32 -11.31
C ALA A 19 3.26 -0.78 -10.05
N THR A 20 4.34 -1.54 -10.18
CA THR A 20 5.13 -2.00 -9.03
C THR A 20 5.76 -0.84 -8.27
N THR A 21 6.34 0.14 -8.97
CA THR A 21 6.91 1.33 -8.31
C THR A 21 5.84 2.15 -7.58
N ALA A 22 4.65 2.30 -8.17
CA ALA A 22 3.53 2.95 -7.50
C ALA A 22 3.11 2.18 -6.24
N MET A 23 2.94 0.85 -6.31
CA MET A 23 2.59 0.04 -5.14
C MET A 23 3.62 0.13 -4.02
N VAL A 24 4.92 0.14 -4.36
CA VAL A 24 6.00 0.31 -3.37
C VAL A 24 5.91 1.68 -2.71
N ALA A 25 5.71 2.74 -3.49
CA ALA A 25 5.54 4.10 -2.96
C ALA A 25 4.31 4.20 -2.05
N LEU A 26 3.21 3.57 -2.44
CA LEU A 26 1.96 3.54 -1.68
C LEU A 26 2.14 2.79 -0.35
N ALA A 27 2.75 1.61 -0.37
CA ALA A 27 3.05 0.86 0.84
C ALA A 27 3.97 1.63 1.79
N ALA A 28 4.97 2.34 1.27
CA ALA A 28 5.88 3.16 2.07
C ALA A 28 5.17 4.36 2.70
N LEU A 29 4.33 5.07 1.95
CA LEU A 29 3.53 6.19 2.46
C LEU A 29 2.52 5.73 3.51
N ASP A 30 1.87 4.60 3.29
CA ASP A 30 0.89 4.03 4.22
C ASP A 30 1.58 3.62 5.52
N LEU A 31 2.72 2.92 5.42
CA LEU A 31 3.52 2.55 6.59
C LEU A 31 4.00 3.77 7.37
N ALA A 32 4.46 4.82 6.69
CA ALA A 32 4.87 6.07 7.33
C ALA A 32 3.68 6.75 8.04
N GLY A 33 2.50 6.78 7.40
CA GLY A 33 1.27 7.30 7.97
C GLY A 33 0.83 6.54 9.21
N ALA A 34 0.86 5.20 9.16
CA ALA A 34 0.53 4.33 10.28
C ALA A 34 1.47 4.49 11.46
N VAL A 35 2.78 4.58 11.22
CA VAL A 35 3.78 4.86 12.26
C VAL A 35 3.55 6.24 12.87
N ALA A 36 3.35 7.27 12.04
CA ALA A 36 3.09 8.62 12.54
C ALA A 36 1.80 8.69 13.39
N ALA A 37 0.76 7.95 12.99
CA ALA A 37 -0.47 7.83 13.77
C ALA A 37 -0.24 7.14 15.13
N LYS A 38 0.59 6.09 15.16
CA LYS A 38 0.95 5.40 16.41
C LYS A 38 1.74 6.31 17.35
N GLU A 39 2.76 7.00 16.82
CA GLU A 39 3.53 8.01 17.58
C GLU A 39 2.65 9.15 18.10
N TRP A 40 1.67 9.60 17.31
CA TRP A 40 0.71 10.60 17.76
C TRP A 40 -0.17 10.07 18.90
N ALA A 41 -0.63 8.82 18.82
CA ALA A 41 -1.47 8.23 19.85
C ALA A 41 -0.75 8.15 21.21
N GLU A 42 0.56 7.86 21.20
CA GLU A 42 1.39 7.74 22.41
C GLU A 42 1.85 9.11 22.95
N HIS A 43 2.32 10.01 22.08
CA HIS A 43 2.95 11.27 22.50
C HIS A 43 2.04 12.50 22.43
N ARG A 44 0.88 12.41 21.74
CA ARG A 44 -0.07 13.51 21.49
C ARG A 44 0.54 14.81 20.94
N SER A 45 1.70 14.72 20.28
CA SER A 45 2.34 15.87 19.66
C SER A 45 1.72 16.17 18.29
N TRP A 46 1.70 17.44 17.90
CA TRP A 46 1.08 17.84 16.62
C TRP A 46 1.92 17.45 15.38
N TRP A 47 3.22 17.21 15.55
CA TRP A 47 4.13 16.85 14.47
C TRP A 47 3.81 15.50 13.81
N PRO A 48 3.69 14.37 14.53
CA PRO A 48 3.29 13.10 13.93
C PRO A 48 1.87 13.13 13.36
N MET A 49 0.95 13.91 13.94
CA MET A 49 -0.37 14.13 13.37
C MET A 49 -0.28 14.76 11.97
N LEU A 50 0.50 15.84 11.82
CA LEU A 50 0.67 16.51 10.54
C LEU A 50 1.38 15.60 9.52
N LEU A 51 2.41 14.88 9.94
CA LEU A 51 3.13 13.94 9.07
C LEU A 51 2.20 12.83 8.57
N GLY A 52 1.39 12.24 9.46
CA GLY A 52 0.42 11.22 9.07
C GLY A 52 -0.62 11.75 8.08
N LEU A 53 -1.17 12.93 8.35
CA LEU A 53 -2.15 13.57 7.46
C LEU A 53 -1.56 13.83 6.06
N LEU A 54 -0.34 14.37 6.00
CA LEU A 54 0.36 14.61 4.74
C LEU A 54 0.68 13.31 4.02
N ALA A 55 1.13 12.28 4.73
CA ALA A 55 1.42 10.97 4.16
C ALA A 55 0.18 10.35 3.50
N PHE A 56 -0.97 10.37 4.18
CA PHE A 56 -2.23 9.86 3.61
C PHE A 56 -2.75 10.73 2.46
N GLY A 57 -2.56 12.05 2.51
CA GLY A 57 -2.91 12.94 1.39
C GLY A 57 -2.09 12.64 0.14
N VAL A 58 -0.77 12.47 0.29
CA VAL A 58 0.12 12.09 -0.82
C VAL A 58 -0.19 10.67 -1.31
N LEU A 59 -0.46 9.73 -0.40
CA LEU A 59 -0.86 8.36 -0.73
C LEU A 59 -2.09 8.37 -1.64
N PHE A 60 -3.12 9.14 -1.27
CA PHE A 60 -4.33 9.26 -2.08
C PHE A 60 -4.02 9.78 -3.49
N TRP A 61 -3.16 10.80 -3.59
CA TRP A 61 -2.76 11.36 -4.89
C TRP A 61 -1.97 10.34 -5.73
N VAL A 62 -1.01 9.64 -5.15
CA VAL A 62 -0.25 8.58 -5.85
C VAL A 62 -1.19 7.45 -6.27
N TYR A 63 -2.16 7.07 -5.43
CA TYR A 63 -3.11 6.02 -5.73
C TYR A 63 -3.99 6.41 -6.92
N ALA A 64 -4.61 7.60 -6.87
CA ALA A 64 -5.40 8.13 -7.97
C ALA A 64 -4.61 8.19 -9.29
N SER A 65 -3.32 8.59 -9.21
CA SER A 65 -2.44 8.62 -10.39
C SER A 65 -2.12 7.21 -10.91
N SER A 66 -1.91 6.24 -10.03
CA SER A 66 -1.57 4.85 -10.42
C SER A 66 -2.69 4.13 -11.17
N LEU A 67 -3.95 4.50 -10.91
CA LEU A 67 -5.13 3.96 -11.59
C LEU A 67 -5.22 4.35 -13.07
N GLN A 68 -4.40 5.31 -13.52
CA GLN A 68 -4.24 5.60 -14.94
C GLN A 68 -3.50 4.48 -15.69
N TYR A 69 -2.74 3.66 -14.98
CA TYR A 69 -1.82 2.67 -15.56
C TYR A 69 -2.19 1.23 -15.23
N ALA A 70 -2.88 0.98 -14.12
CA ALA A 70 -3.15 -0.35 -13.60
C ALA A 70 -4.57 -0.49 -13.04
N GLU A 71 -5.05 -1.73 -12.98
CA GLU A 71 -6.37 -2.02 -12.42
C GLU A 71 -6.42 -1.76 -10.91
N LEU A 72 -7.57 -1.28 -10.45
CA LEU A 72 -7.86 -0.98 -9.04
C LEU A 72 -7.49 -2.16 -8.11
N ALA A 73 -7.97 -3.37 -8.46
CA ALA A 73 -7.74 -4.55 -7.64
C ALA A 73 -6.25 -4.90 -7.55
N LEU A 74 -5.54 -4.83 -8.67
CA LEU A 74 -4.11 -5.15 -8.75
C LEU A 74 -3.28 -4.20 -7.89
N VAL A 75 -3.47 -2.88 -8.01
CA VAL A 75 -2.72 -1.88 -7.23
C VAL A 75 -3.01 -2.02 -5.74
N THR A 76 -4.29 -2.12 -5.37
CA THR A 76 -4.71 -2.20 -3.96
C THR A 76 -4.20 -3.46 -3.30
N MET A 77 -4.39 -4.63 -3.91
CA MET A 77 -3.91 -5.89 -3.35
C MET A 77 -2.38 -5.92 -3.29
N GLY A 78 -1.71 -5.40 -4.32
CA GLY A 78 -0.25 -5.39 -4.41
C GLY A 78 0.42 -4.59 -3.29
N TRP A 79 -0.05 -3.36 -3.02
CA TRP A 79 0.53 -2.59 -1.92
C TRP A 79 0.18 -3.19 -0.55
N ILE A 80 -1.04 -3.75 -0.38
CA ILE A 80 -1.51 -4.21 0.94
C ILE A 80 -0.63 -5.36 1.43
N VAL A 81 -0.22 -6.26 0.54
CA VAL A 81 0.73 -7.33 0.87
C VAL A 81 2.04 -6.76 1.41
N MET A 82 2.61 -5.75 0.74
CA MET A 82 3.85 -5.10 1.18
C MET A 82 3.67 -4.37 2.52
N LEU A 83 2.54 -3.66 2.67
CA LEU A 83 2.19 -2.97 3.90
C LEU A 83 2.05 -3.93 5.07
N GLN A 84 1.36 -5.07 4.90
CA GLN A 84 1.17 -6.07 5.95
C GLN A 84 2.51 -6.59 6.46
N VAL A 85 3.42 -6.93 5.54
CA VAL A 85 4.77 -7.35 5.90
C VAL A 85 5.51 -6.22 6.62
N GLY A 86 5.45 -4.99 6.11
CA GLY A 86 6.07 -3.82 6.72
C GLY A 86 5.56 -3.54 8.14
N LEU A 87 4.25 -3.62 8.36
CA LEU A 87 3.62 -3.44 9.67
C LEU A 87 4.05 -4.51 10.66
N VAL A 88 4.06 -5.78 10.25
CA VAL A 88 4.53 -6.88 11.13
C VAL A 88 5.99 -6.68 11.51
N VAL A 89 6.84 -6.25 10.58
CA VAL A 89 8.25 -5.95 10.85
C VAL A 89 8.38 -4.76 11.81
N VAL A 90 7.65 -3.67 11.58
CA VAL A 90 7.69 -2.49 12.44
C VAL A 90 7.17 -2.78 13.84
N ASP A 91 6.04 -3.47 13.98
CA ASP A 91 5.50 -3.87 15.28
C ASP A 91 6.47 -4.76 16.06
N ARG A 92 7.23 -5.62 15.36
CA ARG A 92 8.25 -6.46 15.98
C ARG A 92 9.49 -5.70 16.40
N VAL A 93 10.08 -4.95 15.46
CA VAL A 93 11.41 -4.35 15.62
C VAL A 93 11.34 -3.06 16.42
N ARG A 94 10.33 -2.22 16.17
CA ARG A 94 10.21 -0.90 16.79
C ARG A 94 9.38 -0.93 18.08
N TYR A 95 8.31 -1.71 18.10
CA TYR A 95 7.34 -1.72 19.21
C TYR A 95 7.41 -2.98 20.09
N GLY A 96 8.30 -3.94 19.79
CA GLY A 96 8.55 -5.12 20.62
C GLY A 96 7.35 -6.08 20.74
N VAL A 97 6.39 -6.03 19.81
CA VAL A 97 5.17 -6.84 19.87
C VAL A 97 5.47 -8.28 19.51
N GLU A 98 5.49 -9.19 20.48
CA GLU A 98 5.59 -10.62 20.22
C GLU A 98 4.25 -11.18 19.69
N LEU A 99 4.25 -11.85 18.53
CA LEU A 99 3.07 -12.59 18.08
C LEU A 99 3.25 -14.08 18.45
N PRO A 100 2.27 -14.67 19.15
CA PRO A 100 2.19 -16.11 19.36
C PRO A 100 2.24 -16.89 18.03
N ALA A 101 2.71 -18.13 18.07
CA ALA A 101 2.86 -18.98 16.88
C ALA A 101 1.58 -19.09 16.03
N GLY A 102 0.39 -19.15 16.66
CA GLY A 102 -0.88 -19.19 15.94
C GLY A 102 -1.16 -17.94 15.09
N LYS A 103 -0.73 -16.76 15.52
CA LYS A 103 -0.88 -15.52 14.75
C LYS A 103 0.07 -15.49 13.54
N TRP A 104 1.25 -16.08 13.65
CA TRP A 104 2.16 -16.25 12.51
C TRP A 104 1.56 -17.12 11.41
N VAL A 105 0.92 -18.23 11.79
CA VAL A 105 0.20 -19.08 10.84
C VAL A 105 -0.89 -18.27 10.12
N ALA A 106 -1.67 -17.47 10.86
CA ALA A 106 -2.70 -16.62 10.26
C ALA A 106 -2.12 -15.60 9.26
N VAL A 107 -0.99 -14.96 9.58
CA VAL A 107 -0.29 -14.03 8.67
C VAL A 107 0.13 -14.76 7.38
N VAL A 108 0.75 -15.93 7.50
CA VAL A 108 1.19 -16.72 6.33
C VAL A 108 0.00 -17.13 5.45
N VAL A 109 -1.09 -17.60 6.05
CA VAL A 109 -2.32 -17.97 5.32
C VAL A 109 -2.90 -16.76 4.59
N LEU A 110 -2.94 -15.61 5.24
CA LEU A 110 -3.51 -14.38 4.68
C LEU A 110 -2.65 -13.81 3.54
N LEU A 111 -1.32 -13.90 3.63
CA LEU A 111 -0.41 -13.55 2.55
C LEU A 111 -0.52 -14.51 1.36
N ALA A 112 -0.63 -15.82 1.63
CA ALA A 112 -0.83 -16.82 0.58
C ALA A 112 -2.15 -16.61 -0.17
N ALA A 113 -3.23 -16.32 0.55
CA ALA A 113 -4.54 -16.03 -0.04
C ALA A 113 -4.50 -14.76 -0.91
N GLN A 114 -3.86 -13.69 -0.46
CA GLN A 114 -3.69 -12.48 -1.27
C GLN A 114 -2.81 -12.70 -2.50
N ALA A 115 -1.70 -13.42 -2.37
CA ALA A 115 -0.85 -13.77 -3.51
C ALA A 115 -1.64 -14.56 -4.56
N TYR A 116 -2.47 -15.50 -4.12
CA TYR A 116 -3.38 -16.22 -5.02
C TYR A 116 -4.34 -15.27 -5.74
N LEU A 117 -4.96 -14.32 -5.04
CA LEU A 117 -5.88 -13.34 -5.67
C LEU A 117 -5.18 -12.40 -6.66
N VAL A 118 -3.92 -12.05 -6.41
CA VAL A 118 -3.13 -11.18 -7.31
C VAL A 118 -2.64 -11.94 -8.55
N LEU A 119 -2.24 -13.20 -8.38
CA LEU A 119 -1.66 -14.02 -9.46
C LEU A 119 -2.74 -14.78 -10.25
N ALA A 120 -3.92 -14.98 -9.68
CA ALA A 120 -5.05 -15.53 -10.41
C ALA A 120 -5.37 -14.61 -11.60
N PRO A 121 -5.51 -15.16 -12.83
CA PRO A 121 -5.89 -14.35 -13.98
C PRO A 121 -7.13 -13.54 -13.66
N ALA A 122 -7.05 -12.21 -13.81
CA ALA A 122 -8.23 -11.36 -13.71
C ALA A 122 -9.27 -11.93 -14.69
N ALA A 123 -10.46 -12.25 -14.19
CA ALA A 123 -11.49 -12.90 -14.98
C ALA A 123 -11.64 -12.13 -16.30
N SER A 124 -11.38 -12.82 -17.41
CA SER A 124 -11.45 -12.23 -18.74
C SER A 124 -12.82 -11.59 -18.89
N ARG A 125 -12.85 -10.27 -19.13
CA ARG A 125 -14.07 -9.54 -19.44
C ARG A 125 -14.62 -10.16 -20.73
N THR A 126 -15.55 -11.11 -20.61
CA THR A 126 -16.30 -11.63 -21.75
C THR A 126 -17.10 -10.45 -22.29
N SER A 127 -16.60 -9.81 -23.33
CA SER A 127 -17.36 -8.85 -24.12
C SER A 127 -18.57 -9.60 -24.67
N ALA A 128 -19.75 -9.30 -24.14
CA ALA A 128 -20.99 -9.65 -24.78
C ALA A 128 -21.01 -8.95 -26.15
N SER A 129 -20.86 -9.73 -27.21
CA SER A 129 -21.10 -9.34 -28.60
C SER A 129 -22.58 -9.16 -28.85
#